data_AF-A0A0P4ULV1-F1
#
_entry.id   AF-A0A0P4ULV1-F1
#
_cell.length_a   1.000
_cell.length_b   1.000
_cell.length_c   1.000
_cell.angle_alpha   90.00
_cell.angle_beta   90.00
_cell.angle_gamma   90.00
#
_symmetry.space_group_name_H-M   'P 1'
#
loop_
_entity.id
_entity.type
_entity.pdbx_description
1 polymer ?
#
loop_
_entity_poly.entity_id
_entity_poly.type
_entity_poly.pdbx_seq_one_letter_code
_entity_poly.pdbx_strand_id
1 'polypeptide(L)'
;MGPTLNPDIGFNLRFDLQLLQEARNSNADNNLDGRDDRAGLSILVVSNDRARAIELGFFADRVWAQNDGATKADPVTNPMGTRFTQSQTEFADFTTNTAINRYDLSFLGSTYYLYANGNYTTPLFSGLLRDYRQEAIDFPGPASAVYNTSNFIFIGDNTTSARGSFRLNQVELSPAITPIPFAFNPLFGFGVFGLSRLRKAIAKK
;
A
#
# COMPACT_ATOMS: atom_id res chain seq x y z
N MET A 1 5.83 -13.50 20.96
CA MET A 1 6.36 -12.92 19.71
C MET A 1 5.17 -12.60 18.81
N GLY A 2 5.05 -11.37 18.31
CA GLY A 2 3.97 -10.99 17.39
C GLY A 2 4.16 -11.60 16.00
N PRO A 3 3.18 -11.47 15.08
CA PRO A 3 3.29 -11.98 13.72
C PRO A 3 4.41 -11.27 12.96
N THR A 4 5.20 -12.01 12.16
CA THR A 4 6.20 -11.45 11.25
C THR A 4 5.53 -10.90 10.01
N LEU A 5 5.88 -9.67 9.60
CA LEU A 5 5.44 -9.05 8.34
C LEU A 5 6.23 -9.64 7.17
N ASN A 6 6.00 -10.91 6.87
CA ASN A 6 6.70 -11.63 5.79
C ASN A 6 5.80 -11.72 4.54
N PRO A 7 6.04 -10.90 3.51
CA PRO A 7 5.21 -10.93 2.30
C PRO A 7 5.43 -12.21 1.47
N ASP A 8 6.52 -12.98 1.64
CA ASP A 8 6.67 -14.28 0.95
C ASP A 8 5.66 -15.33 1.44
N ILE A 9 5.23 -15.23 2.70
CA ILE A 9 4.15 -16.05 3.27
C ILE A 9 2.79 -15.37 3.05
N GLY A 10 2.80 -14.04 3.08
CA GLY A 10 1.63 -13.19 2.96
C GLY A 10 1.01 -12.82 4.32
N PHE A 11 0.45 -11.62 4.38
CA PHE A 11 -0.24 -11.10 5.56
C PHE A 11 -1.24 -10.02 5.18
N ASN A 12 -2.19 -9.73 6.07
CA ASN A 12 -3.13 -8.62 5.91
C ASN A 12 -3.02 -7.66 7.09
N LEU A 13 -2.99 -6.37 6.79
CA LEU A 13 -3.19 -5.31 7.75
C LEU A 13 -4.58 -4.71 7.53
N ARG A 14 -5.48 -4.91 8.49
CA ARG A 14 -6.74 -4.18 8.54
C ARG A 14 -6.56 -2.91 9.36
N PHE A 15 -7.12 -1.83 8.88
CA PHE A 15 -7.26 -0.59 9.64
C PHE A 15 -8.59 0.08 9.35
N ASP A 16 -9.25 0.54 10.40
CA ASP A 16 -10.53 1.23 10.32
C ASP A 16 -10.31 2.70 10.70
N LEU A 17 -10.43 3.62 9.74
CA LEU A 17 -10.14 5.03 9.96
C LEU A 17 -11.08 5.98 9.22
N GLN A 18 -11.18 7.20 9.75
CA GLN A 18 -11.83 8.35 9.12
C GLN A 18 -10.86 9.53 9.14
N LEU A 19 -10.60 10.17 8.00
CA LEU A 19 -9.86 11.42 7.94
C LEU A 19 -10.79 12.58 8.28
N LEU A 20 -10.61 13.25 9.42
CA LEU A 20 -11.52 14.32 9.84
C LEU A 20 -11.19 15.64 9.16
N GLN A 21 -9.90 15.99 9.13
CA GLN A 21 -9.38 17.18 8.50
C GLN A 21 -8.02 16.87 7.89
N GLU A 22 -7.74 17.50 6.75
CA GLU A 22 -6.48 17.39 6.04
C GLU A 22 -6.17 18.75 5.42
N ALA A 23 -4.92 19.16 5.50
CA ALA A 23 -4.44 20.39 4.89
C ALA A 23 -2.99 20.23 4.44
N ARG A 24 -2.69 20.87 3.31
CA ARG A 24 -1.37 20.92 2.67
C ARG A 24 -0.96 22.37 2.46
N ASN A 25 0.35 22.63 2.53
CA ASN A 25 0.91 23.93 2.17
C ASN A 25 1.53 23.89 0.77
N SER A 26 2.04 25.03 0.31
CA SER A 26 2.62 25.20 -1.03
C SER A 26 3.86 24.34 -1.31
N ASN A 27 4.43 23.68 -0.29
CA ASN A 27 5.61 22.82 -0.42
C ASN A 27 5.22 21.34 -0.40
N ALA A 28 3.95 21.01 -0.64
CA ALA A 28 3.49 19.63 -0.69
C ALA A 28 3.77 18.96 -2.05
N ASP A 29 3.86 19.73 -3.13
CA ASP A 29 4.31 19.27 -4.45
C ASP A 29 5.85 19.25 -4.49
N ASN A 30 6.44 18.04 -4.49
CA ASN A 30 7.88 17.85 -4.40
C ASN A 30 8.56 17.85 -5.78
N ASN A 31 7.82 17.56 -6.86
CA ASN A 31 8.35 17.43 -8.22
C ASN A 31 7.76 18.43 -9.22
N LEU A 32 7.01 19.43 -8.73
CA LEU A 32 6.37 20.47 -9.54
C LEU A 32 5.48 19.92 -10.65
N ASP A 33 4.88 18.74 -10.46
CA ASP A 33 3.98 18.13 -11.45
C ASP A 33 2.52 18.58 -11.31
N GLY A 34 2.25 19.49 -10.36
CA GLY A 34 0.93 20.03 -10.07
C GLY A 34 0.11 19.13 -9.15
N ARG A 35 0.71 18.13 -8.53
CA ARG A 35 0.09 17.26 -7.53
C ARG A 35 0.83 17.37 -6.21
N ASP A 36 0.06 17.40 -5.13
CA ASP A 36 0.67 17.33 -3.81
C ASP A 36 1.14 15.90 -3.52
N ASP A 37 2.38 15.77 -3.12
CA ASP A 37 3.11 14.55 -2.84
C ASP A 37 3.18 14.22 -1.35
N ARG A 38 2.48 14.98 -0.50
CA ARG A 38 2.52 14.86 0.97
C ARG A 38 1.11 14.87 1.54
N ALA A 39 0.81 13.90 2.39
CA ALA A 39 -0.48 13.77 3.06
C ALA A 39 -0.36 13.98 4.56
N GLY A 40 -1.38 14.61 5.16
CA GLY A 40 -1.49 14.77 6.62
C GLY A 40 -1.85 13.50 7.38
N LEU A 41 -2.01 12.38 6.67
CA LEU A 41 -2.16 11.03 7.21
C LEU A 41 -1.55 10.05 6.21
N SER A 42 -0.63 9.22 6.68
CA SER A 42 -0.10 8.08 5.96
C SER A 42 -0.12 6.79 6.78
N ILE A 43 -0.20 5.68 6.05
CA ILE A 43 0.00 4.32 6.56
C ILE A 43 1.25 3.78 5.87
N LEU A 44 2.31 3.53 6.63
CA LEU A 44 3.51 2.86 6.14
C LEU A 44 3.61 1.47 6.77
N VAL A 45 3.90 0.49 5.93
CA VAL A 45 4.19 -0.88 6.36
C VAL A 45 5.56 -1.28 5.82
N VAL A 46 6.47 -1.66 6.71
CA VAL A 46 7.81 -2.16 6.38
C VAL A 46 7.91 -3.62 6.78
N SER A 47 8.15 -4.49 5.79
CA SER A 47 8.27 -5.93 6.00
C SER A 47 9.49 -6.32 6.84
N ASN A 48 9.59 -7.60 7.15
CA ASN A 48 10.71 -8.18 7.90
C ASN A 48 12.08 -7.99 7.21
N ASP A 49 12.13 -7.91 5.88
CA ASP A 49 13.39 -7.71 5.14
C ASP A 49 13.78 -6.23 4.92
N ARG A 50 12.87 -5.30 5.23
CA ARG A 50 12.98 -3.84 5.05
C ARG A 50 13.06 -3.34 3.60
N ALA A 51 13.36 -4.21 2.64
CA ALA A 51 13.44 -3.86 1.23
C ALA A 51 12.06 -3.83 0.56
N ARG A 52 11.06 -4.43 1.20
CA ARG A 52 9.66 -4.40 0.74
C ARG A 52 8.79 -3.63 1.72
N ALA A 53 8.22 -2.54 1.25
CA ALA A 53 7.35 -1.66 2.01
C ALA A 53 6.28 -1.03 1.13
N ILE A 54 5.31 -0.35 1.75
CA ILE A 54 4.36 0.51 1.05
C ILE A 54 3.94 1.64 1.99
N GLU A 55 3.98 2.88 1.50
CA GLU A 55 3.38 4.03 2.16
C GLU A 55 2.16 4.50 1.36
N LEU A 56 1.02 4.62 2.06
CA LEU A 56 -0.24 5.10 1.52
C LEU A 56 -0.56 6.46 2.10
N GLY A 57 -0.79 7.47 1.25
CA GLY A 57 -1.26 8.79 1.64
C GLY A 57 -2.78 8.91 1.52
N PHE A 58 -3.38 9.68 2.44
CA PHE A 58 -4.82 9.89 2.50
C PHE A 58 -5.16 11.38 2.35
N PHE A 59 -5.95 11.71 1.34
CA PHE A 59 -6.67 12.98 1.20
C PHE A 59 -8.16 12.75 1.44
N ALA A 60 -8.93 13.83 1.59
CA ALA A 60 -10.37 13.77 1.83
C ALA A 60 -11.15 12.97 0.76
N ASP A 61 -10.65 12.99 -0.47
CA ASP A 61 -11.25 12.45 -1.69
C ASP A 61 -10.36 11.44 -2.41
N ARG A 62 -9.23 11.05 -1.82
CA ARG A 62 -8.27 10.15 -2.48
C ARG A 62 -7.47 9.32 -1.48
N VAL A 63 -7.18 8.08 -1.87
CA VAL A 63 -6.11 7.28 -1.29
C VAL A 63 -5.10 6.94 -2.39
N TRP A 64 -3.82 7.01 -2.09
CA TRP A 64 -2.76 6.88 -3.09
C TRP A 64 -1.47 6.29 -2.50
N ALA A 65 -0.63 5.69 -3.34
CA ALA A 65 0.67 5.15 -2.93
C ALA A 65 1.82 6.14 -3.18
N GLN A 66 2.73 6.25 -2.22
CA GLN A 66 3.94 7.06 -2.33
C GLN A 66 5.03 6.32 -3.10
N ASN A 67 5.60 6.94 -4.12
CA ASN A 67 6.68 6.36 -4.90
C ASN A 67 8.02 6.29 -4.14
N ASP A 68 8.75 5.20 -4.34
CA ASP A 68 10.19 5.17 -4.16
C ASP A 68 10.89 5.63 -5.46
N GLY A 69 12.21 5.42 -5.54
CA GLY A 69 12.98 5.76 -6.73
C GLY A 69 14.42 6.12 -6.42
N ALA A 70 15.21 6.26 -7.48
CA ALA A 70 16.64 6.54 -7.36
C ALA A 70 16.91 7.97 -6.83
N THR A 71 16.13 8.95 -7.28
CA THR A 71 16.37 10.36 -7.00
C THR A 71 15.21 10.97 -6.24
N LYS A 72 15.50 11.57 -5.08
CA LYS A 72 14.52 12.27 -4.25
C LYS A 72 13.96 13.49 -4.98
N ALA A 73 12.64 13.64 -4.98
CA ALA A 73 11.99 14.85 -5.45
C ALA A 73 12.23 16.01 -4.48
N ASP A 74 12.60 17.16 -5.02
CA ASP A 74 12.71 18.41 -4.28
C ASP A 74 12.41 19.57 -5.24
N PRO A 75 11.47 20.47 -4.91
CA PRO A 75 10.97 21.46 -5.86
C PRO A 75 12.03 22.49 -6.27
N VAL A 76 13.12 22.62 -5.50
CA VAL A 76 14.20 23.58 -5.75
C VAL A 76 15.41 22.91 -6.37
N THR A 77 15.84 21.78 -5.80
CA THR A 77 17.11 21.15 -6.11
C THR A 77 16.98 19.96 -7.06
N ASN A 78 15.81 19.32 -7.12
CA ASN A 78 15.56 18.23 -8.04
C ASN A 78 14.07 18.06 -8.38
N PRO A 79 13.50 18.98 -9.19
CA PRO A 79 12.08 18.95 -9.51
C PRO A 79 11.69 17.74 -10.38
N MET A 80 12.65 17.03 -10.99
CA MET A 80 12.35 15.80 -11.74
C MET A 80 12.61 14.52 -10.94
N GLY A 81 12.81 14.63 -9.61
CA GLY A 81 12.93 13.45 -8.77
C GLY A 81 11.64 12.63 -8.75
N THR A 82 11.79 11.33 -8.56
CA THR A 82 10.66 10.38 -8.61
C THR A 82 10.37 9.77 -7.26
N ARG A 83 11.33 9.79 -6.33
CA ARG A 83 11.16 9.28 -4.97
C ARG A 83 10.40 10.31 -4.13
N PHE A 84 9.48 9.83 -3.30
CA PHE A 84 8.53 10.63 -2.52
C PHE A 84 7.64 11.54 -3.36
N THR A 85 7.17 11.01 -4.51
CA THR A 85 6.07 11.59 -5.28
C THR A 85 4.81 10.73 -5.17
N GLN A 86 3.64 11.28 -5.48
CA GLN A 86 2.39 10.54 -5.58
C GLN A 86 2.40 9.62 -6.80
N SER A 87 2.04 8.35 -6.64
CA SER A 87 1.86 7.43 -7.77
C SER A 87 0.75 7.91 -8.71
N GLN A 88 1.04 7.94 -10.00
CA GLN A 88 0.06 8.30 -11.03
C GLN A 88 -0.82 7.12 -11.46
N THR A 89 -0.51 5.90 -11.02
CA THR A 89 -1.23 4.67 -11.41
C THR A 89 -1.81 3.90 -10.22
N GLU A 90 -1.32 4.15 -9.01
CA GLU A 90 -1.76 3.48 -7.78
C GLU A 90 -2.47 4.49 -6.87
N PHE A 91 -3.65 4.92 -7.30
CA PHE A 91 -4.55 5.76 -6.51
C PHE A 91 -6.00 5.38 -6.79
N ALA A 92 -6.89 5.80 -5.90
CA ALA A 92 -8.33 5.75 -6.12
C ALA A 92 -8.96 7.05 -5.60
N ASP A 93 -9.85 7.64 -6.40
CA ASP A 93 -10.76 8.67 -5.90
C ASP A 93 -11.75 7.99 -4.94
N PHE A 94 -11.63 8.32 -3.66
CA PHE A 94 -12.29 7.62 -2.56
C PHE A 94 -12.53 8.58 -1.39
N THR A 95 -13.78 8.70 -0.96
CA THR A 95 -14.15 9.60 0.13
C THR A 95 -13.70 9.05 1.48
N THR A 96 -12.68 9.67 2.07
CA THR A 96 -12.07 9.22 3.33
C THR A 96 -12.65 9.92 4.57
N ASN A 97 -13.41 11.01 4.38
CA ASN A 97 -13.73 11.96 5.45
C ASN A 97 -15.18 11.95 5.97
N THR A 98 -16.11 11.26 5.31
CA THR A 98 -17.54 11.27 5.68
C THR A 98 -17.90 10.25 6.76
N ALA A 99 -17.18 9.12 6.82
CA ALA A 99 -17.40 8.06 7.79
C ALA A 99 -16.10 7.28 8.06
N ILE A 100 -16.13 6.41 9.07
CA ILE A 100 -15.08 5.41 9.27
C ILE A 100 -15.15 4.41 8.10
N ASN A 101 -14.06 4.30 7.37
CA ASN A 101 -13.87 3.33 6.32
C ASN A 101 -13.02 2.18 6.87
N ARG A 102 -13.40 0.94 6.53
CA ARG A 102 -12.57 -0.23 6.75
C ARG A 102 -11.66 -0.39 5.55
N TYR A 103 -10.36 -0.51 5.79
CA TYR A 103 -9.39 -0.89 4.77
C TYR A 103 -8.75 -2.22 5.14
N ASP A 104 -8.53 -3.06 4.13
CA ASP A 104 -7.75 -4.27 4.27
C ASP A 104 -6.61 -4.21 3.24
N LEU A 105 -5.38 -4.11 3.73
CA LEU A 105 -4.16 -4.06 2.93
C LEU A 105 -3.48 -5.44 2.95
N SER A 106 -3.55 -6.13 1.83
CA SER A 106 -3.01 -7.48 1.65
C SER A 106 -1.63 -7.44 1.01
N PHE A 107 -0.71 -8.28 1.49
CA PHE A 107 0.65 -8.43 0.98
C PHE A 107 0.87 -9.87 0.53
N LEU A 108 1.45 -10.06 -0.66
CA LEU A 108 1.94 -11.35 -1.14
C LEU A 108 3.08 -11.18 -2.15
N GLY A 109 4.22 -11.83 -1.89
CA GLY A 109 5.43 -11.77 -2.69
C GLY A 109 5.98 -10.35 -2.79
N SER A 110 5.86 -9.75 -3.97
CA SER A 110 6.27 -8.38 -4.27
C SER A 110 5.08 -7.43 -4.46
N THR A 111 3.86 -7.87 -4.18
CA THR A 111 2.64 -7.14 -4.55
C THR A 111 1.80 -6.85 -3.32
N TYR A 112 1.11 -5.71 -3.34
CA TYR A 112 0.06 -5.38 -2.38
C TYR A 112 -1.28 -5.12 -3.06
N TYR A 113 -2.35 -5.24 -2.29
CA TYR A 113 -3.72 -4.94 -2.70
C TYR A 113 -4.41 -4.17 -1.60
N LEU A 114 -4.99 -3.01 -1.91
CA LEU A 114 -5.80 -2.23 -0.98
C LEU A 114 -7.28 -2.44 -1.27
N TYR A 115 -8.02 -2.96 -0.31
CA TYR A 115 -9.47 -3.10 -0.37
C TYR A 115 -10.13 -2.13 0.59
N ALA A 116 -11.39 -1.79 0.32
CA ALA A 116 -12.18 -0.94 1.20
C ALA A 116 -13.58 -1.52 1.43
N ASN A 117 -14.09 -1.31 2.64
CA ASN A 117 -15.45 -1.58 3.07
C ASN A 117 -15.93 -3.00 2.76
N GLY A 118 -15.02 -3.98 2.88
CA GLY A 118 -15.30 -5.40 2.67
C GLY A 118 -15.49 -5.82 1.20
N ASN A 119 -15.26 -4.94 0.23
CA ASN A 119 -15.25 -5.32 -1.18
C ASN A 119 -13.89 -5.92 -1.55
N TYR A 120 -13.84 -7.25 -1.60
CA TYR A 120 -12.61 -7.99 -1.94
C TYR A 120 -12.53 -8.43 -3.40
N THR A 121 -13.57 -8.13 -4.20
CA THR A 121 -13.60 -8.51 -5.62
C THR A 121 -12.81 -7.55 -6.48
N THR A 122 -12.79 -6.27 -6.09
CA THR A 122 -12.10 -5.19 -6.81
C THR A 122 -11.33 -4.37 -5.78
N PRO A 123 -9.99 -4.43 -5.76
CA PRO A 123 -9.21 -3.54 -4.91
C PRO A 123 -9.44 -2.09 -5.35
N LEU A 124 -9.29 -1.14 -4.42
CA LEU A 124 -9.16 0.28 -4.76
C LEU A 124 -8.01 0.47 -5.74
N PHE A 125 -6.88 -0.15 -5.44
CA PHE A 125 -5.72 -0.29 -6.33
C PHE A 125 -4.77 -1.37 -5.77
N SER A 126 -3.81 -1.76 -6.61
CA SER A 126 -2.75 -2.71 -6.27
C SER A 126 -1.46 -2.31 -6.97
N GLY A 127 -0.32 -2.72 -6.43
CA GLY A 127 0.97 -2.38 -7.01
C GLY A 127 2.12 -3.16 -6.41
N LEU A 128 3.33 -2.78 -6.80
CA LEU A 128 4.54 -3.39 -6.28
C LEU A 128 4.90 -2.79 -4.92
N LEU A 129 5.48 -3.62 -4.07
CA LEU A 129 6.17 -3.18 -2.86
C LEU A 129 7.44 -2.42 -3.24
N ARG A 130 7.75 -1.42 -2.44
CA ARG A 130 8.76 -0.39 -2.68
C ARG A 130 9.90 -0.49 -1.68
N ASP A 131 11.05 0.08 -2.04
CA ASP A 131 12.24 0.16 -1.18
C ASP A 131 12.50 1.60 -0.74
N TYR A 132 12.04 1.94 0.46
CA TYR A 132 12.24 3.27 1.04
C TYR A 132 13.54 3.41 1.83
N ARG A 133 14.46 2.41 1.82
CA ARG A 133 15.67 2.47 2.65
C ARG A 133 16.58 3.64 2.33
N GLN A 134 16.56 4.14 1.09
CA GLN A 134 17.32 5.33 0.72
C GLN A 134 16.84 6.58 1.49
N GLU A 135 15.57 6.65 1.87
CA GLU A 135 15.03 7.75 2.67
C GLU A 135 15.63 7.79 4.07
N ALA A 136 15.82 6.61 4.67
CA ALA A 136 16.43 6.48 5.98
C ALA A 136 17.90 6.95 5.98
N ILE A 137 18.58 6.92 4.83
CA ILE A 137 19.94 7.41 4.64
C ILE A 137 19.93 8.92 4.47
N ASP A 138 19.01 9.44 3.64
CA ASP A 138 18.95 10.87 3.31
C ASP A 138 18.41 11.72 4.47
N PHE A 139 17.62 11.13 5.38
CA PHE A 139 17.08 11.78 6.58
C PHE A 139 17.51 11.07 7.87
N PRO A 140 18.75 11.28 8.31
CA PRO A 140 19.24 10.67 9.55
C PRO A 140 18.50 11.22 10.78
N GLY A 141 18.33 10.38 11.80
CA GLY A 141 17.64 10.71 13.05
C GLY A 141 16.38 9.87 13.27
N PRO A 142 15.44 10.31 14.12
CA PRO A 142 14.23 9.54 14.44
C PRO A 142 13.38 9.19 13.21
N ALA A 143 13.35 10.06 12.19
CA ALA A 143 12.65 9.80 10.94
C ALA A 143 13.24 8.62 10.14
N SER A 144 14.55 8.36 10.26
CA SER A 144 15.23 7.21 9.64
C SER A 144 14.66 5.87 10.12
N ALA A 145 14.24 5.80 11.39
CA ALA A 145 13.68 4.59 11.97
C ALA A 145 12.35 4.19 11.32
N VAL A 146 11.58 5.15 10.79
CA VAL A 146 10.28 4.91 10.16
C VAL A 146 10.43 4.01 8.92
N TYR A 147 11.48 4.22 8.12
CA TYR A 147 11.69 3.51 6.86
C TYR A 147 12.67 2.33 6.95
N ASN A 148 13.39 2.16 8.06
CA ASN A 148 14.45 1.15 8.20
C ASN A 148 14.22 0.16 9.36
N THR A 149 13.12 0.27 10.09
CA THR A 149 12.75 -0.71 11.12
C THR A 149 12.02 -1.89 10.50
N SER A 150 12.52 -3.11 10.69
CA SER A 150 11.85 -4.32 10.23
C SER A 150 10.57 -4.58 11.01
N ASN A 151 9.55 -5.16 10.37
CA ASN A 151 8.26 -5.48 11.00
C ASN A 151 7.59 -4.25 11.61
N PHE A 152 7.54 -3.17 10.85
CA PHE A 152 7.12 -1.87 11.34
C PHE A 152 5.84 -1.40 10.64
N ILE A 153 4.93 -0.83 11.43
CA ILE A 153 3.71 -0.19 10.94
C ILE A 153 3.69 1.21 11.54
N PHE A 154 3.55 2.21 10.68
CA PHE A 154 3.36 3.60 11.06
C PHE A 154 1.99 4.08 10.60
N ILE A 155 1.32 4.83 11.47
CA ILE A 155 0.03 5.45 11.23
C ILE A 155 0.12 6.88 11.77
N GLY A 156 0.11 7.87 10.88
CA GLY A 156 0.18 9.26 11.31
C GLY A 156 0.74 10.17 10.23
N ASP A 157 1.35 11.26 10.66
CA ASP A 157 1.97 12.26 9.80
C ASP A 157 3.46 12.35 10.14
N ASN A 158 4.30 12.33 9.10
CA ASN A 158 5.75 12.53 9.22
C ASN A 158 6.25 13.60 8.23
N THR A 159 5.44 14.63 7.97
CA THR A 159 5.79 15.75 7.10
C THR A 159 5.66 17.10 7.80
N THR A 160 6.34 18.11 7.25
CA THR A 160 6.19 19.52 7.63
C THR A 160 5.29 20.30 6.66
N SER A 161 4.92 19.68 5.53
CA SER A 161 4.13 20.30 4.45
C SER A 161 2.66 19.89 4.42
N ALA A 162 2.25 18.95 5.26
CA ALA A 162 0.85 18.58 5.45
C ALA A 162 0.54 18.45 6.94
N ARG A 163 -0.74 18.34 7.26
CA ARG A 163 -1.25 18.04 8.60
C ARG A 163 -2.63 17.40 8.50
N GLY A 164 -2.93 16.50 9.42
CA GLY A 164 -4.24 15.86 9.47
C GLY A 164 -4.73 15.60 10.88
N SER A 165 -6.04 15.43 11.01
CA SER A 165 -6.65 14.81 12.19
C SER A 165 -7.52 13.66 11.73
N PHE A 166 -7.50 12.54 12.45
CA PHE A 166 -8.18 11.32 12.05
C PHE A 166 -8.74 10.58 13.26
N ARG A 167 -9.74 9.74 13.00
CA ARG A 167 -10.20 8.72 13.95
C ARG A 167 -9.60 7.39 13.54
N LEU A 168 -9.02 6.68 14.51
CA LEU A 168 -8.53 5.32 14.35
C LEU A 168 -9.35 4.43 15.28
N ASN A 169 -10.08 3.48 14.71
CA ASN A 169 -10.96 2.60 15.46
C ASN A 169 -10.33 1.23 15.69
N GLN A 170 -9.69 0.68 14.66
CA GLN A 170 -9.11 -0.66 14.72
C GLN A 170 -7.83 -0.72 13.90
N VAL A 171 -6.86 -1.48 14.39
CA VAL A 171 -5.71 -1.97 13.64
C VAL A 171 -5.55 -3.44 13.97
N GLU A 172 -5.52 -4.29 12.95
CA GLU A 172 -5.44 -5.73 13.12
C GLU A 172 -4.47 -6.31 12.09
N LEU A 173 -3.53 -7.11 12.59
CA LEU A 173 -2.60 -7.85 11.77
C LEU A 173 -3.02 -9.32 11.78
N SER A 174 -3.25 -9.89 10.60
CA SER A 174 -3.57 -11.31 10.45
C SER A 174 -2.59 -12.01 9.49
N PRO A 175 -2.10 -13.21 9.83
CA PRO A 175 -1.35 -14.03 8.89
C PRO A 175 -2.28 -14.43 7.75
N ALA A 176 -1.87 -14.20 6.50
CA ALA A 176 -2.67 -14.62 5.36
C ALA A 176 -2.31 -16.08 5.05
N ILE A 177 -3.05 -17.05 5.59
CA ILE A 177 -2.95 -18.45 5.10
C ILE A 177 -3.51 -18.52 3.65
N THR A 178 -4.35 -17.54 3.30
CA THR A 178 -4.79 -17.21 1.94
C THR A 178 -4.95 -15.68 1.90
N PRO A 179 -4.30 -14.94 0.98
CA PRO A 179 -4.68 -13.57 0.68
C PRO A 179 -6.19 -13.52 0.47
N ILE A 180 -6.84 -12.43 0.89
CA ILE A 180 -8.28 -12.28 0.72
C ILE A 180 -8.60 -12.61 -0.74
N PRO A 181 -9.46 -13.62 -1.01
CA PRO A 181 -9.36 -14.39 -2.24
C PRO A 181 -9.47 -13.47 -3.43
N PHE A 182 -8.41 -13.49 -4.25
CA PHE A 182 -8.48 -13.13 -5.65
C PHE A 182 -9.81 -13.66 -6.20
N ALA A 183 -10.64 -12.77 -6.74
CA ALA A 183 -11.75 -13.24 -7.55
C ALA A 183 -11.13 -14.09 -8.67
N PHE A 184 -11.30 -15.42 -8.58
CA PHE A 184 -10.86 -16.33 -9.62
C PHE A 184 -11.60 -15.90 -10.90
N ASN A 185 -10.89 -15.25 -11.83
CA ASN A 185 -11.45 -15.00 -13.15
C ASN A 185 -11.19 -16.27 -13.97
N PRO A 186 -12.20 -17.12 -14.24
CA PRO A 186 -12.00 -18.39 -14.93
C PRO A 186 -11.47 -18.23 -16.36
N LEU A 187 -11.44 -17.02 -16.93
CA LEU A 187 -10.79 -16.78 -18.23
C LEU A 187 -9.27 -16.94 -18.22
N PHE A 188 -8.59 -16.80 -17.07
CA PHE A 188 -7.13 -16.92 -16.99
C PHE A 188 -6.65 -18.21 -16.29
N GLY A 189 -7.56 -19.04 -15.77
CA GLY A 189 -7.24 -20.17 -14.89
C GLY A 189 -7.18 -21.57 -15.51
N PHE A 190 -7.38 -21.74 -16.82
CA PHE A 190 -7.35 -23.05 -17.48
C PHE A 190 -6.28 -23.18 -18.58
N GLY A 191 -5.17 -22.46 -18.44
CA GLY A 191 -3.97 -22.69 -19.23
C GLY A 191 -3.10 -23.78 -18.60
N VAL A 192 -3.18 -25.01 -19.12
CA VAL A 192 -2.17 -26.07 -18.96
C VAL A 192 -2.16 -26.81 -17.61
N PHE A 193 -3.20 -27.60 -17.35
CA PHE A 193 -3.00 -28.92 -16.75
C PHE A 193 -3.58 -29.96 -17.70
N GLY A 194 -2.69 -30.80 -18.23
CA GLY A 194 -2.95 -31.69 -19.35
C GLY A 194 -4.12 -32.63 -19.13
N LEU A 195 -5.09 -32.56 -20.04
CA LEU A 195 -5.90 -33.74 -20.40
C LEU A 195 -4.98 -34.75 -21.11
N SER A 196 -4.21 -35.51 -20.34
CA SER A 196 -3.64 -36.75 -20.84
C SER A 196 -4.30 -37.94 -20.15
N ARG A 197 -5.15 -38.61 -20.95
CA ARG A 197 -5.56 -40.00 -20.84
C ARG A 197 -6.61 -40.33 -19.79
N LEU A 198 -7.84 -40.45 -20.27
CA LEU A 198 -8.70 -41.62 -20.03
C LEU A 198 -9.77 -41.65 -21.13
N ARG A 199 -9.49 -42.39 -22.21
CA ARG A 199 -10.54 -42.84 -23.14
C ARG A 199 -10.62 -44.36 -23.11
N LYS A 200 -11.78 -44.79 -22.60
CA LYS A 200 -12.59 -45.96 -22.95
C LYS A 200 -11.95 -47.35 -22.83
N ALA A 201 -12.54 -48.17 -21.96
CA ALA A 201 -13.47 -49.20 -22.44
C ALA A 201 -14.21 -49.87 -21.26
N ILE A 202 -15.49 -49.53 -21.01
CA ILE A 202 -16.53 -50.49 -20.55
C ILE A 202 -17.91 -49.98 -21.00
N ALA A 203 -18.57 -50.75 -21.88
CA ALA A 203 -20.02 -51.07 -21.88
C ALA A 203 -20.36 -51.93 -23.13
N LYS A 204 -20.49 -53.25 -22.95
CA LYS A 204 -21.73 -54.06 -22.96
C LYS A 204 -22.22 -54.51 -24.35
N LYS A 205 -22.03 -55.80 -24.67
CA LYS A 205 -23.09 -56.83 -24.61
C LYS A 205 -22.46 -58.22 -24.52
#